data_AF-I7ZUJ6-F1
#
_entry.id   AF-I7ZUJ6-F1
#
_cell.length_a   1.000
_cell.length_b   1.000
_cell.length_c   1.000
_cell.angle_alpha   90.00
_cell.angle_beta   90.00
_cell.angle_gamma   90.00
#
_symmetry.space_group_name_H-M   'P 1'
#
loop_
_entity.id
_entity.type
_entity.pdbx_description
1 polymer ?
#
loop_
_entity_poly.entity_id
_entity_poly.type
_entity_poly.pdbx_seq_one_letter_code
_entity_poly.pdbx_strand_id
1 'polypeptide(L)'
;MMRFLPVNLTTILVELPGLEETLALLTSLQSEPVVGIKEMIPAARTLLVHFDPESISAEALATEVSKRDLSTINPRSDRQIEIPVRYDGVDLGNIAKLTGFDVKEVIRRHKESQFTVAFCGFAPGFSYLNGGDPALYVPRHQTPRTRIPAGSVALAGPFSGIHPQSSPGGWQLIGTTSVKMWDTNRSPSALLQPGDRVKFVEVDDVQTFGADATPSTEGDNTPASGSTDREEEKPALRETIGTTSPHFKVLTAPIPALFQDLGRPGQANKGVSASGVLDRSAFRAANRIVGNPAGTGCLELTLGGFSFESTSQAVIACTGAPCPITVEDAKGHNTEITQTHRPIALEPGDVVTFGQPRTGISTRSWAASVPTHWLPWGPVLSPLGLP
;
A
#
# COMPACT_ATOMS: atom_id res chain seq x y z
N MET A 1 -8.03 -1.59 31.22
CA MET A 1 -8.12 -0.11 31.16
C MET A 1 -7.46 0.35 29.87
N MET A 2 -8.09 1.25 29.12
CA MET A 2 -7.51 1.82 27.89
C MET A 2 -6.44 2.87 28.24
N ARG A 3 -5.36 2.95 27.47
CA ARG A 3 -4.38 4.04 27.55
C ARG A 3 -4.29 4.75 26.21
N PHE A 4 -4.37 6.07 26.21
CA PHE A 4 -4.32 6.90 25.01
C PHE A 4 -2.95 7.57 24.90
N LEU A 5 -2.26 7.35 23.80
CA LEU A 5 -0.93 7.89 23.55
C LEU A 5 -0.96 8.77 22.29
N PRO A 6 -0.59 10.06 22.37
CA PRO A 6 -0.47 10.89 21.17
C PRO A 6 0.72 10.41 20.35
N VAL A 7 0.50 10.20 19.04
CA VAL A 7 1.59 9.84 18.10
C VAL A 7 2.04 11.07 17.33
N ASN A 8 1.09 11.86 16.84
CA ASN A 8 1.31 13.16 16.22
C ASN A 8 -0.01 13.98 16.25
N LEU A 9 -0.04 15.14 15.59
CA LEU A 9 -1.17 16.07 15.57
C LEU A 9 -2.48 15.51 14.97
N THR A 10 -2.42 14.36 14.29
CA THR A 10 -3.54 13.75 13.55
C THR A 10 -3.74 12.28 13.90
N THR A 11 -3.02 11.77 14.91
CA THR A 11 -2.98 10.34 15.20
C THR A 11 -2.83 10.07 16.69
N ILE A 12 -3.69 9.20 17.22
CA ILE A 12 -3.56 8.62 18.56
C ILE A 12 -3.37 7.10 18.48
N LEU A 13 -2.67 6.54 19.45
CA LEU A 13 -2.59 5.10 19.68
C LEU A 13 -3.38 4.77 20.94
N VAL A 14 -4.38 3.90 20.80
CA VAL A 14 -5.15 3.36 21.91
C VAL A 14 -4.54 2.02 22.28
N GLU A 15 -4.04 1.86 23.50
CA GLU A 15 -3.59 0.57 24.03
C GLU A 15 -4.68 -0.07 24.89
N LEU A 16 -4.85 -1.38 24.71
CA LEU A 16 -5.87 -2.20 25.35
C LEU A 16 -5.23 -3.40 26.08
N PRO A 17 -5.96 -4.08 26.99
CA PRO A 17 -5.43 -5.23 27.74
C PRO A 17 -4.98 -6.39 26.83
N GLY A 18 -5.73 -6.66 25.76
CA GLY A 18 -5.44 -7.75 24.84
C GLY A 18 -6.11 -7.61 23.49
N LEU A 19 -6.06 -8.71 22.74
CA LEU A 19 -6.56 -8.77 21.38
C LEU A 19 -8.09 -8.70 21.33
N GLU A 20 -8.77 -9.39 22.24
CA GLU A 20 -10.23 -9.43 22.26
C GLU A 20 -10.80 -8.03 22.45
N GLU A 21 -10.28 -7.25 23.39
CA GLU A 21 -10.70 -5.86 23.62
C GLU A 21 -10.37 -4.97 22.42
N THR A 22 -9.21 -5.19 21.77
CA THR A 22 -8.82 -4.41 20.59
C THR A 22 -9.79 -4.64 19.42
N LEU A 23 -10.20 -5.89 19.19
CA LEU A 23 -11.17 -6.24 18.15
C LEU A 23 -12.58 -5.77 18.52
N ALA A 24 -12.98 -5.87 19.79
CA ALA A 24 -14.25 -5.33 20.27
C ALA A 24 -14.34 -3.82 20.05
N LEU A 25 -13.26 -3.09 20.37
CA LEU A 25 -13.21 -1.64 20.14
C LEU A 25 -13.30 -1.30 18.66
N LEU A 26 -12.52 -1.98 17.81
CA LEU A 26 -12.57 -1.79 16.37
C LEU A 26 -13.99 -1.99 15.84
N THR A 27 -14.65 -3.06 16.26
CA THR A 27 -16.02 -3.41 15.85
C THR A 27 -17.02 -2.34 16.28
N SER A 28 -16.94 -1.89 17.54
CA SER A 28 -17.81 -0.82 18.06
C SER A 28 -17.63 0.49 17.29
N LEU A 29 -16.39 0.87 16.95
CA LEU A 29 -16.11 2.07 16.17
C LEU A 29 -16.51 1.94 14.69
N GLN A 30 -16.59 0.72 14.16
CA GLN A 30 -17.10 0.46 12.81
C GLN A 30 -18.63 0.47 12.76
N SER A 31 -19.30 -0.09 13.78
CA SER A 31 -20.77 -0.12 13.86
C SER A 31 -21.36 1.26 14.17
N GLU A 32 -20.67 2.02 15.02
CA GLU A 32 -21.07 3.37 15.42
C GLU A 32 -19.89 4.34 15.22
N PRO A 33 -19.67 4.83 13.99
CA PRO A 33 -18.53 5.68 13.67
C PRO A 33 -18.50 7.00 14.44
N VAL A 34 -17.31 7.39 14.91
CA VAL A 34 -17.06 8.75 15.44
C VAL A 34 -16.68 9.66 14.29
N VAL A 35 -17.40 10.77 14.14
CA VAL A 35 -17.09 11.81 13.14
C VAL A 35 -15.66 12.31 13.34
N GLY A 36 -14.91 12.40 12.23
CA GLY A 36 -13.52 12.84 12.24
C GLY A 36 -12.50 11.71 12.23
N ILE A 37 -12.86 10.46 12.57
CA ILE A 37 -11.98 9.30 12.33
C ILE A 37 -11.85 9.09 10.81
N LYS A 38 -10.60 8.97 10.34
CA LYS A 38 -10.28 8.73 8.92
C LYS A 38 -9.83 7.31 8.66
N GLU A 39 -9.07 6.71 9.57
CA GLU A 39 -8.55 5.36 9.42
C GLU A 39 -8.25 4.74 10.78
N MET A 40 -8.46 3.42 10.88
CA MET A 40 -8.21 2.62 12.06
C MET A 40 -7.36 1.42 11.69
N ILE A 41 -6.25 1.21 12.41
CA ILE A 41 -5.29 0.13 12.13
C ILE A 41 -5.15 -0.71 13.40
N PRO A 42 -5.80 -1.88 13.47
CA PRO A 42 -5.71 -2.77 14.62
C PRO A 42 -4.38 -3.53 14.65
N ALA A 43 -3.92 -3.84 15.86
CA ALA A 43 -2.83 -4.77 16.13
C ALA A 43 -3.17 -5.63 17.37
N ALA A 44 -2.19 -6.36 17.90
CA ALA A 44 -2.44 -7.34 18.97
C ALA A 44 -3.03 -6.77 20.27
N ARG A 45 -2.62 -5.56 20.67
CA ARG A 45 -3.13 -4.91 21.90
C ARG A 45 -3.34 -3.40 21.73
N THR A 46 -3.36 -2.95 20.49
CA THR A 46 -3.39 -1.53 20.17
C THR A 46 -4.25 -1.25 18.96
N LEU A 47 -4.93 -0.11 18.96
CA LEU A 47 -5.62 0.45 17.80
C LEU A 47 -5.02 1.82 17.49
N LEU A 48 -4.36 1.95 16.34
CA LEU A 48 -3.91 3.25 15.84
C LEU A 48 -5.09 3.92 15.13
N VAL A 49 -5.39 5.17 15.50
CA VAL A 49 -6.52 5.93 14.95
C VAL A 49 -5.99 7.22 14.34
N HIS A 50 -6.15 7.33 13.02
CA HIS A 50 -5.96 8.57 12.29
C HIS A 50 -7.26 9.36 12.31
N PHE A 51 -7.18 10.64 12.64
CA PHE A 51 -8.32 11.52 12.73
C PHE A 51 -8.02 12.90 12.14
N ASP A 52 -9.08 13.64 11.88
CA ASP A 52 -9.05 14.99 11.34
C ASP A 52 -9.17 16.02 12.45
N PRO A 53 -8.09 16.76 12.75
CA PRO A 53 -8.07 17.72 13.85
C PRO A 53 -9.00 18.92 13.62
N GLU A 54 -9.43 19.18 12.39
CA GLU A 54 -10.44 20.21 12.11
C GLU A 54 -11.85 19.74 12.48
N SER A 55 -12.07 18.42 12.53
CA SER A 55 -13.37 17.82 12.88
C SER A 55 -13.46 17.43 14.36
N ILE A 56 -12.39 16.91 14.96
CA ILE A 56 -12.37 16.43 16.35
C ILE A 56 -10.97 16.58 16.96
N SER A 57 -10.88 17.04 18.21
CA SER A 57 -9.60 17.08 18.93
C SER A 57 -9.18 15.69 19.42
N ALA A 58 -7.89 15.50 19.70
CA ALA A 58 -7.38 14.24 20.23
C ALA A 58 -8.05 13.86 21.57
N GLU A 59 -8.28 14.85 22.43
CA GLU A 59 -8.90 14.70 23.75
C GLU A 59 -10.38 14.33 23.64
N ALA A 60 -11.11 14.99 22.73
CA ALA A 60 -12.51 14.67 22.45
C ALA A 60 -12.63 13.25 21.89
N LEU A 61 -11.77 12.88 20.94
CA LEU A 61 -11.72 11.53 20.39
C LEU A 61 -11.42 10.48 21.47
N ALA A 62 -10.42 10.71 22.32
CA ALA A 62 -10.10 9.80 23.43
C ALA A 62 -11.28 9.63 24.39
N THR A 63 -12.00 10.73 24.67
CA THR A 63 -13.22 10.72 25.49
C THR A 63 -14.30 9.84 24.85
N GLU A 64 -14.59 10.00 23.56
CA GLU A 64 -15.57 9.17 22.85
C GLU A 64 -15.17 7.69 22.79
N VAL A 65 -13.88 7.40 22.56
CA VAL A 65 -13.36 6.03 22.53
C VAL A 65 -13.42 5.38 23.91
N SER A 66 -13.13 6.12 24.98
CA SER A 66 -13.16 5.60 26.36
C SER A 66 -14.55 5.18 26.85
N LYS A 67 -15.62 5.71 26.24
CA LYS A 67 -17.01 5.39 26.57
C LYS A 67 -17.49 4.07 25.95
N ARG A 68 -16.72 3.48 25.05
CA ARG A 68 -17.10 2.27 24.32
C ARG A 68 -17.16 1.07 25.26
N ASP A 69 -18.28 0.37 25.23
CA ASP A 69 -18.41 -0.91 25.90
C ASP A 69 -17.70 -2.00 25.08
N LEU A 70 -16.71 -2.64 25.68
CA LEU A 70 -15.93 -3.71 25.06
C LEU A 70 -16.40 -5.11 25.49
N SER A 71 -17.45 -5.19 26.31
CA SER A 71 -18.00 -6.47 26.76
C SER A 71 -18.72 -7.23 25.65
N THR A 72 -19.14 -6.53 24.59
CA THR A 72 -19.80 -7.12 23.43
C THR A 72 -18.76 -7.74 22.50
N ILE A 73 -18.71 -9.08 22.49
CA ILE A 73 -17.79 -9.86 21.67
C ILE A 73 -18.22 -9.79 20.21
N ASN A 74 -17.23 -9.58 19.35
CA ASN A 74 -17.35 -9.43 17.90
C ASN A 74 -18.21 -10.56 17.27
N PRO A 75 -19.19 -10.25 16.39
CA PRO A 75 -19.81 -11.28 15.56
C PRO A 75 -18.72 -11.97 14.72
N ARG A 76 -18.60 -13.29 14.88
CA ARG A 76 -17.72 -14.10 14.04
C ARG A 76 -18.22 -14.02 12.60
N SER A 77 -17.32 -13.79 11.62
CA SER A 77 -17.69 -13.94 10.22
C SER A 77 -18.16 -15.38 9.97
N ASP A 78 -19.22 -15.55 9.19
CA ASP A 78 -19.65 -16.87 8.71
C ASP A 78 -18.78 -17.41 7.57
N ARG A 79 -17.88 -16.58 7.04
CA ARG A 79 -16.94 -16.97 6.00
C ARG A 79 -15.81 -17.82 6.58
N GLN A 80 -15.80 -19.10 6.23
CA GLN A 80 -14.67 -20.01 6.43
C GLN A 80 -13.89 -20.19 5.13
N ILE A 81 -12.56 -20.09 5.22
CA ILE A 81 -11.64 -20.20 4.09
C ILE A 81 -10.68 -21.35 4.38
N GLU A 82 -10.63 -22.31 3.45
CA GLU A 82 -9.69 -23.41 3.51
C GLU A 82 -8.39 -23.05 2.79
N ILE A 83 -7.27 -23.28 3.47
CA ILE A 83 -5.93 -23.04 2.92
C ILE A 83 -5.21 -24.38 2.82
N PRO A 84 -4.97 -24.89 1.59
CA PRO A 84 -4.17 -26.09 1.39
C PRO A 84 -2.71 -25.81 1.74
N VAL A 85 -2.10 -26.67 2.57
CA VAL A 85 -0.74 -26.54 3.06
C VAL A 85 -0.02 -27.87 2.92
N ARG A 86 1.14 -27.83 2.29
CA ARG A 86 2.13 -28.89 2.44
C ARG A 86 2.99 -28.57 3.64
N TYR A 87 3.00 -29.44 4.64
CA TYR A 87 3.77 -29.25 5.87
C TYR A 87 5.24 -29.66 5.67
N ASP A 88 5.97 -28.86 4.88
CA ASP A 88 7.37 -29.03 4.54
C ASP A 88 8.29 -27.99 5.19
N GLY A 89 7.78 -27.30 6.22
CA GLY A 89 8.47 -26.18 6.85
C GLY A 89 9.77 -26.58 7.53
N VAL A 90 10.84 -25.82 7.25
CA VAL A 90 12.19 -26.05 7.78
C VAL A 90 12.27 -25.97 9.30
N ASP A 91 11.30 -25.34 9.97
CA ASP A 91 11.31 -25.14 11.41
C ASP A 91 10.43 -26.13 12.18
N LEU A 92 9.76 -27.07 11.51
CA LEU A 92 8.93 -28.09 12.18
C LEU A 92 9.71 -28.87 13.25
N GLY A 93 10.95 -29.26 12.95
CA GLY A 93 11.82 -29.95 13.92
C GLY A 93 12.24 -29.06 15.09
N ASN A 94 12.35 -27.74 14.90
CA ASN A 94 12.65 -26.80 15.97
C ASN A 94 11.43 -26.55 16.86
N ILE A 95 10.24 -26.39 16.25
CA ILE A 95 8.97 -26.25 16.96
C ILE A 95 8.66 -27.49 17.81
N ALA A 96 8.88 -28.68 17.26
CA ALA A 96 8.77 -29.94 18.00
C ALA A 96 9.62 -29.92 19.28
N LYS A 97 10.88 -29.48 19.19
CA LYS A 97 11.75 -29.34 20.37
C LYS A 97 11.26 -28.29 21.37
N LEU A 98 10.80 -27.13 20.90
CA LEU A 98 10.34 -26.04 21.75
C LEU A 98 9.04 -26.36 22.50
N THR A 99 8.17 -27.15 21.88
CA THR A 99 6.85 -27.53 22.41
C THR A 99 6.86 -28.86 23.16
N GLY A 100 7.88 -29.69 22.95
CA GLY A 100 7.95 -31.06 23.49
C GLY A 100 7.13 -32.08 22.71
N PHE A 101 6.54 -31.69 21.58
CA PHE A 101 5.79 -32.59 20.70
C PHE A 101 6.68 -33.21 19.62
N ASP A 102 6.21 -34.28 18.99
CA ASP A 102 6.78 -34.70 17.71
C ASP A 102 6.22 -33.84 16.56
N VAL A 103 6.85 -33.94 15.39
CA VAL A 103 6.44 -33.14 14.20
C VAL A 103 5.00 -33.45 13.77
N LYS A 104 4.55 -34.71 13.88
CA LYS A 104 3.20 -35.10 13.48
C LYS A 104 2.15 -34.45 14.37
N GLU A 105 2.42 -34.39 15.67
CA GLU A 105 1.55 -33.77 16.65
C GLU A 105 1.50 -32.25 16.48
N VAL A 106 2.62 -31.60 16.14
CA VAL A 106 2.63 -30.17 15.76
C VAL A 106 1.74 -29.91 14.55
N ILE A 107 1.90 -30.70 13.48
CA ILE A 107 1.07 -30.59 12.26
C ILE A 107 -0.40 -30.81 12.60
N ARG A 108 -0.72 -31.88 13.35
CA ARG A 108 -2.08 -32.23 13.74
C ARG A 108 -2.75 -31.08 14.50
N ARG A 109 -2.10 -30.54 15.54
CA ARG A 109 -2.61 -29.42 16.34
C ARG A 109 -2.82 -28.15 15.52
N HIS A 110 -1.90 -27.83 14.62
CA HIS A 110 -2.06 -26.68 13.73
C HIS A 110 -3.24 -26.86 12.77
N LYS A 111 -3.34 -28.03 12.13
CA LYS A 111 -4.44 -28.37 11.22
C LYS A 111 -5.80 -28.39 11.92
N GLU A 112 -5.89 -28.93 13.12
CA GLU A 112 -7.15 -29.05 13.87
C GLU A 112 -7.63 -27.73 14.48
N SER A 113 -6.74 -26.77 14.67
CA SER A 113 -7.07 -25.43 15.18
C SER A 113 -8.12 -24.70 14.33
N GLN A 114 -8.92 -23.87 15.00
CA GLN A 114 -9.90 -22.98 14.36
C GLN A 114 -9.35 -21.56 14.37
N PHE A 115 -8.67 -21.18 13.30
CA PHE A 115 -8.09 -19.85 13.22
C PHE A 115 -9.13 -18.81 12.85
N THR A 116 -8.96 -17.60 13.37
CA THR A 116 -9.68 -16.39 12.94
C THR A 116 -8.66 -15.32 12.58
N VAL A 117 -8.91 -14.60 11.49
CA VAL A 117 -8.09 -13.45 11.10
C VAL A 117 -8.32 -12.33 12.12
N ALA A 118 -7.32 -12.08 12.96
CA ALA A 118 -7.38 -11.03 13.95
C ALA A 118 -7.26 -9.64 13.29
N PHE A 119 -6.20 -9.45 12.52
CA PHE A 119 -5.96 -8.22 11.76
C PHE A 119 -5.01 -8.50 10.59
N CYS A 120 -4.98 -7.58 9.63
CA CYS A 120 -4.07 -7.61 8.50
C CYS A 120 -3.05 -6.46 8.62
N GLY A 121 -1.84 -6.66 8.10
CA GLY A 121 -0.75 -5.68 8.26
C GLY A 121 0.60 -6.27 7.90
N PHE A 122 1.71 -5.59 8.23
CA PHE A 122 3.09 -5.93 7.83
C PHE A 122 3.39 -5.83 6.33
N ALA A 123 2.55 -6.44 5.48
CA ALA A 123 2.61 -6.34 4.03
C ALA A 123 1.21 -6.52 3.44
N PRO A 124 0.94 -6.06 2.20
CA PRO A 124 -0.35 -6.28 1.54
C PRO A 124 -0.75 -7.76 1.55
N GLY A 125 -1.88 -8.06 2.18
CA GLY A 125 -2.43 -9.43 2.27
C GLY A 125 -1.80 -10.34 3.32
N PHE A 126 -0.88 -9.85 4.17
CA PHE A 126 -0.43 -10.62 5.32
C PHE A 126 -1.46 -10.50 6.45
N SER A 127 -1.88 -11.65 6.98
CA SER A 127 -2.91 -11.76 8.00
C SER A 127 -2.38 -12.47 9.24
N TYR A 128 -2.69 -11.90 10.40
CA TYR A 128 -2.37 -12.49 11.70
C TYR A 128 -3.55 -13.35 12.14
N LEU A 129 -3.33 -14.66 12.18
CA LEU A 129 -4.34 -15.64 12.55
C LEU A 129 -4.22 -15.98 14.03
N ASN A 130 -5.30 -15.81 14.79
CA ASN A 130 -5.39 -16.18 16.20
C ASN A 130 -6.36 -17.35 16.39
N GLY A 131 -6.42 -17.94 17.59
CA GLY A 131 -7.30 -19.08 17.92
C GLY A 131 -6.66 -20.44 17.69
N GLY A 132 -5.34 -20.46 17.44
CA GLY A 132 -4.55 -21.68 17.40
C GLY A 132 -4.49 -22.39 18.76
N ASP A 133 -4.06 -23.65 18.75
CA ASP A 133 -3.76 -24.40 19.97
C ASP A 133 -2.72 -23.64 20.83
N PRO A 134 -3.05 -23.24 22.07
CA PRO A 134 -2.12 -22.53 22.95
C PRO A 134 -0.82 -23.31 23.23
N ALA A 135 -0.83 -24.63 23.07
CA ALA A 135 0.36 -25.47 23.19
C ALA A 135 1.36 -25.29 22.03
N LEU A 136 0.97 -24.63 20.94
CA LEU A 136 1.83 -24.25 19.81
C LEU A 136 2.40 -22.83 19.93
N TYR A 137 2.42 -22.26 21.14
CA TYR A 137 3.10 -20.99 21.37
C TYR A 137 4.62 -21.14 21.19
N VAL A 138 5.17 -20.49 20.16
CA VAL A 138 6.62 -20.52 19.88
C VAL A 138 7.20 -19.13 19.65
N PRO A 139 8.38 -18.80 20.19
CA PRO A 139 8.98 -17.49 19.96
C PRO A 139 9.44 -17.33 18.50
N ARG A 140 9.52 -16.06 18.08
CA ARG A 140 10.23 -15.68 16.85
C ARG A 140 11.71 -16.03 17.00
N HIS A 141 12.38 -16.33 15.89
CA HIS A 141 13.84 -16.35 15.85
C HIS A 141 14.39 -14.98 16.28
N GLN A 142 15.44 -15.03 17.11
CA GLN A 142 16.15 -13.82 17.56
C GLN A 142 16.81 -13.09 16.40
N THR A 143 17.41 -13.83 15.46
CA THR A 143 17.93 -13.30 14.20
C THR A 143 16.95 -13.65 13.08
N PRO A 144 16.27 -12.65 12.47
CA PRO A 144 15.35 -12.92 11.38
C PRO A 144 16.10 -13.42 10.14
N ARG A 145 15.45 -14.30 9.36
CA ARG A 145 15.92 -14.68 8.03
C ARG A 145 15.88 -13.47 7.13
N THR A 146 16.89 -13.33 6.27
CA THR A 146 16.92 -12.30 5.22
C THR A 146 15.84 -12.51 4.17
N ARG A 147 15.36 -13.75 4.02
CA ARG A 147 14.33 -14.11 3.05
C ARG A 147 13.45 -15.27 3.56
N ILE A 148 12.14 -15.03 3.59
CA ILE A 148 11.08 -16.03 3.71
C ILE A 148 10.33 -16.03 2.36
N PRO A 149 10.15 -17.18 1.71
CA PRO A 149 9.40 -17.27 0.45
C PRO A 149 7.93 -16.82 0.56
N ALA A 150 7.36 -16.38 -0.56
CA ALA A 150 5.91 -16.21 -0.66
C ALA A 150 5.20 -17.57 -0.48
N GLY A 151 4.02 -17.56 0.14
CA GLY A 151 3.25 -18.77 0.45
C GLY A 151 3.73 -19.52 1.70
N SER A 152 4.80 -19.08 2.38
CA SER A 152 5.23 -19.73 3.62
C SER A 152 4.20 -19.52 4.73
N VAL A 153 3.78 -20.64 5.33
CA VAL A 153 2.93 -20.70 6.53
C VAL A 153 3.84 -20.77 7.75
N ALA A 154 3.57 -19.95 8.76
CA ALA A 154 4.49 -19.78 9.88
C ALA A 154 3.78 -19.51 11.21
N LEU A 155 4.49 -19.77 12.31
CA LEU A 155 4.07 -19.53 13.69
C LEU A 155 4.96 -18.49 14.38
N ALA A 156 4.34 -17.64 15.21
CA ALA A 156 5.05 -16.75 16.13
C ALA A 156 4.15 -16.27 17.29
N GLY A 157 4.58 -16.52 18.51
CA GLY A 157 3.79 -16.28 19.71
C GLY A 157 2.44 -17.02 19.62
N PRO A 158 1.31 -16.34 19.83
CA PRO A 158 -0.01 -16.95 19.70
C PRO A 158 -0.52 -17.00 18.25
N PHE A 159 0.25 -16.51 17.26
CA PHE A 159 -0.23 -16.32 15.90
C PHE A 159 0.27 -17.38 14.92
N SER A 160 -0.59 -17.72 13.97
CA SER A 160 -0.23 -18.27 12.67
C SER A 160 -0.35 -17.19 11.58
N GLY A 161 0.28 -17.38 10.44
CA GLY A 161 0.30 -16.39 9.37
C GLY A 161 0.84 -16.97 8.07
N ILE A 162 0.49 -16.30 6.96
CA ILE A 162 0.90 -16.70 5.62
C ILE A 162 1.61 -15.52 4.98
N HIS A 163 2.85 -15.72 4.53
CA HIS A 163 3.63 -14.68 3.86
C HIS A 163 3.10 -14.45 2.43
N PRO A 164 2.53 -13.27 2.09
CA PRO A 164 1.95 -13.02 0.78
C PRO A 164 3.02 -12.82 -0.30
N GLN A 165 4.23 -12.44 0.11
CA GLN A 165 5.35 -12.12 -0.76
C GLN A 165 6.67 -12.47 -0.06
N SER A 166 7.75 -12.52 -0.85
CA SER A 166 9.10 -12.76 -0.32
C SER A 166 9.56 -11.58 0.54
N SER A 167 9.83 -11.80 1.83
CA SER A 167 10.27 -10.76 2.75
C SER A 167 11.23 -11.30 3.82
N PRO A 168 12.05 -10.46 4.47
CA PRO A 168 12.73 -10.86 5.70
C PRO A 168 11.71 -11.20 6.81
N GLY A 169 12.07 -12.06 7.75
CA GLY A 169 11.22 -12.36 8.90
C GLY A 169 11.78 -13.41 9.84
N GLY A 170 11.24 -13.43 11.07
CA GLY A 170 11.69 -14.33 12.14
C GLY A 170 10.64 -15.33 12.59
N TRP A 171 9.57 -15.54 11.83
CA TRP A 171 8.55 -16.54 12.19
C TRP A 171 9.06 -17.96 11.89
N GLN A 172 8.58 -18.94 12.65
CA GLN A 172 8.95 -20.34 12.51
C GLN A 172 8.14 -20.95 11.37
N LEU A 173 8.78 -21.39 10.30
CA LEU A 173 8.13 -21.88 9.09
C LEU A 173 7.68 -23.33 9.24
N ILE A 174 6.39 -23.58 9.04
CA ILE A 174 5.76 -24.92 9.23
C ILE A 174 5.30 -25.56 7.92
N GLY A 175 5.14 -24.80 6.85
CA GLY A 175 4.74 -25.34 5.56
C GLY A 175 4.61 -24.27 4.49
N THR A 176 4.04 -24.68 3.37
CA THR A 176 3.90 -23.86 2.17
C THR A 176 2.52 -24.02 1.55
N THR A 177 1.97 -22.93 1.01
CA THR A 177 0.75 -22.91 0.19
C THR A 177 1.01 -22.21 -1.14
N SER A 178 0.28 -22.62 -2.19
CA SER A 178 0.27 -21.94 -3.51
C SER A 178 -0.78 -20.83 -3.59
N VAL A 179 -1.65 -20.71 -2.59
CA VAL A 179 -2.74 -19.73 -2.61
C VAL A 179 -2.21 -18.30 -2.53
N LYS A 180 -2.63 -17.45 -3.47
CA LYS A 180 -2.28 -16.02 -3.51
C LYS A 180 -3.05 -15.24 -2.44
N MET A 181 -2.37 -14.88 -1.37
CA MET A 181 -2.92 -14.05 -0.29
C MET A 181 -3.26 -12.62 -0.75
N TRP A 182 -2.54 -12.10 -1.74
CA TRP A 182 -2.81 -10.80 -2.37
C TRP A 182 -2.88 -10.94 -3.89
N ASP A 183 -3.93 -10.40 -4.49
CA ASP A 183 -4.12 -10.34 -5.94
C ASP A 183 -4.84 -9.05 -6.32
N THR A 184 -4.21 -8.19 -7.13
CA THR A 184 -4.79 -6.91 -7.56
C THR A 184 -5.95 -7.07 -8.54
N ASN A 185 -6.11 -8.24 -9.15
CA ASN A 185 -7.23 -8.55 -10.04
C ASN A 185 -8.44 -9.13 -9.28
N ARG A 186 -8.31 -9.38 -7.98
CA ARG A 186 -9.38 -9.87 -7.10
C ARG A 186 -10.02 -8.72 -6.32
N SER A 187 -11.32 -8.82 -6.06
CA SER A 187 -12.06 -7.93 -5.16
C SER A 187 -12.72 -8.72 -4.02
N PRO A 188 -12.29 -8.55 -2.75
CA PRO A 188 -11.17 -7.72 -2.30
C PRO A 188 -9.80 -8.33 -2.68
N SER A 189 -8.78 -7.47 -2.83
CA SER A 189 -7.45 -7.93 -3.26
C SER A 189 -6.77 -8.84 -2.24
N ALA A 190 -6.97 -8.60 -0.94
CA ALA A 190 -6.57 -9.52 0.11
C ALA A 190 -7.58 -10.68 0.21
N LEU A 191 -7.11 -11.93 0.18
CA LEU A 191 -7.96 -13.11 0.29
C LEU A 191 -8.69 -13.16 1.64
N LEU A 192 -7.89 -12.97 2.69
CA LEU A 192 -8.28 -13.03 4.09
C LEU A 192 -8.64 -11.62 4.58
N GLN A 193 -9.82 -11.48 5.16
CA GLN A 193 -10.31 -10.26 5.79
C GLN A 193 -10.38 -10.44 7.31
N PRO A 194 -10.19 -9.38 8.11
CA PRO A 194 -10.42 -9.44 9.55
C PRO A 194 -11.79 -10.05 9.89
N GLY A 195 -11.80 -11.00 10.82
CA GLY A 195 -12.99 -11.76 11.21
C GLY A 195 -13.20 -13.08 10.47
N ASP A 196 -12.58 -13.30 9.30
CA ASP A 196 -12.70 -14.57 8.56
C ASP A 196 -12.17 -15.75 9.37
N ARG A 197 -12.84 -16.90 9.26
CA ARG A 197 -12.35 -18.17 9.80
C ARG A 197 -11.42 -18.84 8.80
N VAL A 198 -10.31 -19.38 9.28
CA VAL A 198 -9.31 -20.06 8.44
C VAL A 198 -9.13 -21.49 8.93
N LYS A 199 -9.22 -22.43 8.00
CA LYS A 199 -8.92 -23.84 8.23
C LYS A 199 -7.76 -24.27 7.34
N PHE A 200 -6.69 -24.77 7.93
CA PHE A 200 -5.60 -25.33 7.16
C PHE A 200 -5.91 -26.79 6.80
N VAL A 201 -5.72 -27.16 5.55
CA VAL A 201 -5.94 -28.52 5.03
C VAL A 201 -4.60 -29.05 4.53
N GLU A 202 -4.20 -30.23 4.99
CA GLU A 202 -2.93 -30.84 4.58
C GLU A 202 -3.05 -31.41 3.17
N VAL A 203 -2.06 -31.13 2.33
CA VAL A 203 -1.95 -31.65 0.96
C VAL A 203 -0.52 -32.12 0.68
N ASP A 204 -0.38 -33.15 -0.16
CA ASP A 204 0.93 -33.66 -0.58
C ASP A 204 1.57 -32.76 -1.65
N ASP A 205 0.74 -32.18 -2.54
CA ASP A 205 1.17 -31.25 -3.58
C ASP A 205 0.28 -29.99 -3.60
N VAL A 206 0.94 -28.84 -3.47
CA VAL A 206 0.32 -27.52 -3.48
C VAL A 206 -0.13 -27.08 -4.88
N GLN A 207 0.40 -27.68 -5.96
CA GLN A 207 0.02 -27.33 -7.33
C GLN A 207 -1.39 -27.81 -7.68
N THR A 208 -1.80 -28.96 -7.15
CA THR A 208 -3.09 -29.62 -7.47
C THR A 208 -4.32 -28.85 -6.95
N PHE A 209 -4.15 -27.99 -5.94
CA PHE A 209 -5.22 -27.15 -5.37
C PHE A 209 -5.17 -25.69 -5.83
N GLY A 210 -4.23 -25.34 -6.72
CA GLY A 210 -3.97 -23.97 -7.14
C GLY A 210 -4.87 -23.47 -8.26
N ALA A 211 -6.13 -23.11 -7.95
CA ALA A 211 -6.88 -22.16 -8.76
C ALA A 211 -7.95 -21.41 -7.95
N ASP A 212 -8.72 -22.10 -7.10
CA ASP A 212 -9.81 -21.48 -6.36
C ASP A 212 -9.83 -21.96 -4.90
N ALA A 213 -9.35 -21.10 -4.00
CA ALA A 213 -9.74 -21.18 -2.58
C ALA A 213 -11.23 -20.80 -2.50
N THR A 214 -12.09 -21.76 -2.78
CA THR A 214 -13.54 -21.57 -2.89
C THR A 214 -14.13 -21.40 -1.48
N PRO A 215 -14.99 -20.41 -1.23
CA PRO A 215 -15.83 -20.42 -0.03
C PRO A 215 -16.70 -21.68 -0.06
N SER A 216 -16.65 -22.51 0.98
CA SER A 216 -17.64 -23.57 1.14
C SER A 216 -18.96 -22.93 1.56
N THR A 217 -19.91 -22.79 0.63
CA THR A 217 -21.28 -22.37 0.93
C THR A 217 -22.23 -23.40 0.32
N GLU A 218 -23.02 -24.09 1.14
CA GLU A 218 -24.17 -24.85 0.64
C GLU A 218 -25.20 -23.83 0.11
N GLY A 219 -25.39 -23.78 -1.21
CA GLY A 219 -26.41 -22.91 -1.83
C GLY A 219 -26.12 -22.51 -3.28
N ASP A 220 -26.64 -23.33 -4.20
CA ASP A 220 -27.09 -23.06 -5.58
C ASP A 220 -26.21 -22.27 -6.59
N ASN A 221 -25.54 -23.05 -7.45
CA ASN A 221 -25.27 -22.91 -8.89
C ASN A 221 -25.28 -21.52 -9.57
N THR A 222 -24.11 -21.06 -10.05
CA THR A 222 -23.70 -21.06 -11.48
C THR A 222 -22.25 -20.54 -11.60
N PRO A 223 -21.29 -21.29 -12.18
CA PRO A 223 -19.92 -20.82 -12.33
C PRO A 223 -19.79 -19.87 -13.53
N ALA A 224 -19.16 -18.72 -13.34
CA ALA A 224 -18.71 -17.89 -14.45
C ALA A 224 -17.47 -18.55 -15.08
N SER A 225 -17.63 -18.98 -16.33
CA SER A 225 -16.63 -19.64 -17.18
C SER A 225 -15.29 -18.92 -17.15
N GLY A 226 -14.24 -19.69 -16.85
CA GLY A 226 -12.86 -19.25 -16.96
C GLY A 226 -12.45 -18.89 -18.38
N SER A 227 -11.45 -18.02 -18.48
CA SER A 227 -10.53 -17.99 -19.61
C SER A 227 -9.15 -18.38 -19.09
N THR A 228 -8.76 -19.62 -19.39
CA THR A 228 -7.37 -20.05 -19.43
C THR A 228 -6.62 -19.30 -20.55
N ASP A 229 -5.31 -19.24 -20.40
CA ASP A 229 -4.31 -18.79 -21.38
C ASP A 229 -4.18 -17.28 -21.57
N ARG A 230 -3.33 -16.67 -20.73
CA ARG A 230 -2.45 -15.60 -21.19
C ARG A 230 -1.02 -15.95 -20.83
N GLU A 231 -0.24 -16.22 -21.87
CA GLU A 231 1.22 -16.08 -21.85
C GLU A 231 1.58 -14.75 -21.16
N GLU A 232 2.72 -14.72 -20.47
CA GLU A 232 3.29 -13.51 -19.87
C GLU A 232 3.49 -12.43 -20.95
N GLU A 233 2.45 -11.67 -21.28
CA GLU A 233 2.55 -10.44 -22.04
C GLU A 233 3.34 -9.46 -21.17
N LYS A 234 4.60 -9.19 -21.57
CA LYS A 234 5.27 -7.93 -21.28
C LYS A 234 4.20 -6.83 -21.39
N PRO A 235 4.00 -5.98 -20.37
CA PRO A 235 2.93 -4.99 -20.42
C PRO A 235 3.14 -4.16 -21.67
N ALA A 236 2.29 -4.38 -22.68
CA ALA A 236 2.27 -3.55 -23.86
C ALA A 236 2.01 -2.14 -23.33
N LEU A 237 2.89 -1.20 -23.66
CA LEU A 237 2.57 0.22 -23.56
C LEU A 237 1.19 0.36 -24.17
N ARG A 238 0.17 0.66 -23.36
CA ARG A 238 -1.14 1.01 -23.89
C ARG A 238 -0.87 2.20 -24.79
N GLU A 239 -0.88 1.99 -26.09
CA GLU A 239 -0.88 3.06 -27.09
C GLU A 239 -2.23 3.77 -26.98
N THR A 240 -2.43 4.52 -25.91
CA THR A 240 -3.31 5.68 -25.91
C THR A 240 -2.58 6.76 -26.71
N ILE A 241 -2.43 6.56 -28.02
CA ILE A 241 -2.07 7.63 -28.95
C ILE A 241 -3.35 8.46 -29.16
N GLY A 242 -3.73 9.20 -28.13
CA GLY A 242 -4.50 10.42 -28.32
C GLY A 242 -3.51 11.51 -28.70
N THR A 243 -3.69 12.16 -29.84
CA THR A 243 -2.83 13.25 -30.36
C THR A 243 -2.87 14.53 -29.50
N THR A 244 -3.41 14.46 -28.29
CA THR A 244 -3.74 15.60 -27.43
C THR A 244 -3.20 15.42 -26.01
N SER A 245 -2.25 14.52 -25.75
CA SER A 245 -1.61 14.37 -24.43
C SER A 245 -0.09 14.53 -24.55
N PRO A 246 0.60 15.08 -23.53
CA PRO A 246 2.02 15.30 -23.60
C PRO A 246 2.74 13.95 -23.60
N HIS A 247 3.67 13.75 -24.52
CA HIS A 247 4.40 12.50 -24.67
C HIS A 247 5.90 12.74 -24.51
N PHE A 248 6.53 11.96 -23.63
CA PHE A 248 7.94 12.10 -23.30
C PHE A 248 8.64 10.76 -23.43
N LYS A 249 9.78 10.75 -24.12
CA LYS A 249 10.66 9.60 -24.23
C LYS A 249 11.75 9.73 -23.17
N VAL A 250 11.74 8.85 -22.19
CA VAL A 250 12.77 8.82 -21.15
C VAL A 250 14.10 8.43 -21.79
N LEU A 251 15.12 9.27 -21.61
CA LEU A 251 16.48 9.02 -22.10
C LEU A 251 17.34 8.42 -20.99
N THR A 252 17.25 8.97 -19.78
CA THR A 252 18.04 8.52 -18.62
C THR A 252 17.19 8.55 -17.35
N ALA A 253 17.25 7.47 -16.57
CA ALA A 253 16.66 7.37 -15.23
C ALA A 253 17.63 6.58 -14.32
N PRO A 254 18.67 7.25 -13.77
CA PRO A 254 19.74 6.56 -13.04
C PRO A 254 19.28 5.97 -11.71
N ILE A 255 18.11 6.41 -11.25
CA ILE A 255 17.38 5.99 -10.07
C ILE A 255 15.89 6.04 -10.42
N PRO A 256 15.05 5.24 -9.74
CA PRO A 256 13.63 5.17 -10.07
C PRO A 256 12.95 6.56 -10.02
N ALA A 257 12.42 6.98 -11.17
CA ALA A 257 11.43 8.04 -11.25
C ALA A 257 10.06 7.42 -10.95
N LEU A 258 9.35 7.94 -9.94
CA LEU A 258 8.10 7.35 -9.48
C LEU A 258 6.93 8.19 -9.94
N PHE A 259 5.92 7.59 -10.55
CA PHE A 259 4.65 8.28 -10.76
C PHE A 259 3.84 8.23 -9.46
N GLN A 260 3.61 9.38 -8.84
CA GLN A 260 2.97 9.50 -7.53
C GLN A 260 1.76 10.43 -7.61
N ASP A 261 0.73 10.09 -6.86
CA ASP A 261 -0.43 10.94 -6.56
C ASP A 261 -0.42 11.33 -5.07
N LEU A 262 -1.58 11.68 -4.50
CA LEU A 262 -1.71 11.99 -3.07
C LEU A 262 -1.61 10.76 -2.16
N GLY A 263 -1.50 9.56 -2.74
CA GLY A 263 -1.46 8.30 -2.05
C GLY A 263 -2.84 7.64 -1.93
N ARG A 264 -2.86 6.57 -1.15
CA ARG A 264 -3.99 5.64 -0.95
C ARG A 264 -4.31 5.48 0.55
N PRO A 265 -4.74 6.55 1.24
CA PRO A 265 -5.14 6.46 2.64
C PRO A 265 -6.32 5.49 2.82
N GLY A 266 -6.47 4.93 4.02
CA GLY A 266 -7.58 4.02 4.32
C GLY A 266 -7.34 2.56 3.90
N GLN A 267 -6.13 2.21 3.44
CA GLN A 267 -5.76 0.83 3.06
C GLN A 267 -4.68 0.22 3.99
N ALA A 268 -4.20 0.96 5.00
CA ALA A 268 -3.13 0.49 5.88
C ALA A 268 -3.57 -0.69 6.76
N ASN A 269 -4.88 -0.77 7.07
CA ASN A 269 -5.48 -1.92 7.74
C ASN A 269 -5.42 -3.23 6.92
N LYS A 270 -5.02 -3.17 5.64
CA LYS A 270 -4.74 -4.33 4.76
C LYS A 270 -3.24 -4.54 4.53
N GLY A 271 -2.38 -3.77 5.21
CA GLY A 271 -0.94 -3.76 5.01
C GLY A 271 -0.46 -2.96 3.80
N VAL A 272 -1.33 -2.17 3.15
CA VAL A 272 -0.97 -1.32 2.02
C VAL A 272 -0.49 0.04 2.54
N SER A 273 0.75 0.41 2.22
CA SER A 273 1.28 1.73 2.56
C SER A 273 0.45 2.85 1.91
N ALA A 274 0.27 3.95 2.65
CA ALA A 274 -0.36 5.16 2.14
C ALA A 274 0.32 5.67 0.86
N SER A 275 1.62 5.45 0.66
CA SER A 275 2.37 5.94 -0.51
C SER A 275 2.12 7.43 -0.74
N GLY A 276 2.02 7.83 -2.01
CA GLY A 276 1.90 9.21 -2.43
C GLY A 276 3.23 9.95 -2.42
N VAL A 277 3.18 11.17 -2.92
CA VAL A 277 4.30 12.10 -2.91
C VAL A 277 4.81 12.39 -1.50
N LEU A 278 6.13 12.47 -1.37
CA LEU A 278 6.79 12.81 -0.12
C LEU A 278 6.68 14.31 0.19
N ASP A 279 6.81 15.18 -0.84
CA ASP A 279 6.57 16.62 -0.73
C ASP A 279 5.23 17.03 -1.37
N ARG A 280 4.17 16.97 -0.56
CA ARG A 280 2.81 17.33 -0.97
C ARG A 280 2.68 18.79 -1.42
N SER A 281 3.52 19.67 -0.89
CA SER A 281 3.46 21.10 -1.20
C SER A 281 4.03 21.39 -2.59
N ALA A 282 5.20 20.81 -2.88
CA ALA A 282 5.83 20.84 -4.19
C ALA A 282 4.93 20.20 -5.24
N PHE A 283 4.38 19.02 -4.96
CA PHE A 283 3.45 18.31 -5.84
C PHE A 283 2.24 19.17 -6.25
N ARG A 284 1.57 19.76 -5.26
CA ARG A 284 0.41 20.64 -5.53
C ARG A 284 0.82 21.88 -6.30
N ALA A 285 1.99 22.45 -6.02
CA ALA A 285 2.50 23.60 -6.74
C ALA A 285 2.81 23.27 -8.21
N ALA A 286 3.47 22.14 -8.49
CA ALA A 286 3.79 21.72 -9.86
C ALA A 286 2.52 21.60 -10.71
N ASN A 287 1.51 20.89 -10.18
CA ASN A 287 0.23 20.75 -10.86
C ASN A 287 -0.45 22.10 -11.12
N ARG A 288 -0.50 22.99 -10.12
CA ARG A 288 -1.10 24.32 -10.28
C ARG A 288 -0.39 25.19 -11.32
N ILE A 289 0.95 25.15 -11.37
CA ILE A 289 1.74 25.95 -12.32
C ILE A 289 1.38 25.60 -13.77
N VAL A 290 1.13 24.32 -14.05
CA VAL A 290 0.77 23.85 -15.39
C VAL A 290 -0.75 23.79 -15.63
N GLY A 291 -1.57 24.24 -14.67
CA GLY A 291 -3.02 24.29 -14.78
C GLY A 291 -3.76 22.97 -14.50
N ASN A 292 -3.09 21.96 -13.95
CA ASN A 292 -3.70 20.70 -13.56
C ASN A 292 -4.45 20.84 -12.22
N PRO A 293 -5.47 20.00 -11.95
CA PRO A 293 -5.98 19.78 -10.60
C PRO A 293 -4.82 19.45 -9.64
N ALA A 294 -4.83 20.03 -8.43
CA ALA A 294 -3.70 19.94 -7.51
C ALA A 294 -3.40 18.51 -7.00
N GLY A 295 -4.31 17.56 -7.23
CA GLY A 295 -4.19 16.14 -6.89
C GLY A 295 -3.76 15.23 -8.05
N THR A 296 -3.54 15.77 -9.24
CA THR A 296 -3.21 14.98 -10.44
C THR A 296 -1.85 14.31 -10.30
N GLY A 297 -1.79 12.99 -10.51
CA GLY A 297 -0.55 12.23 -10.41
C GLY A 297 0.53 12.77 -11.34
N CYS A 298 1.77 12.78 -10.87
CA CYS A 298 2.89 13.35 -11.59
C CYS A 298 4.20 12.63 -11.23
N LEU A 299 5.31 12.91 -11.92
CA LEU A 299 6.58 12.25 -11.60
C LEU A 299 7.19 12.85 -10.33
N GLU A 300 7.56 12.00 -9.40
CA GLU A 300 8.43 12.31 -8.28
C GLU A 300 9.85 11.85 -8.60
N LEU A 301 10.77 12.80 -8.66
CA LEU A 301 12.18 12.57 -8.94
C LEU A 301 12.99 12.74 -7.66
N THR A 302 13.88 11.79 -7.40
CA THR A 302 14.89 11.89 -6.34
C THR A 302 16.26 12.09 -6.99
N LEU A 303 17.14 12.87 -6.35
CA LEU A 303 18.48 13.24 -6.85
C LEU A 303 18.48 13.75 -8.31
N GLY A 304 19.64 13.77 -8.98
CA GLY A 304 19.80 14.25 -10.35
C GLY A 304 20.08 13.16 -11.39
N GLY A 305 20.14 13.56 -12.66
CA GLY A 305 20.49 12.74 -13.81
C GLY A 305 19.31 12.17 -14.58
N PHE A 306 18.07 12.49 -14.20
CA PHE A 306 16.90 12.16 -15.00
C PHE A 306 16.88 13.05 -16.26
N SER A 307 16.59 12.46 -17.41
CA SER A 307 16.41 13.21 -18.66
C SER A 307 15.38 12.56 -19.59
N PHE A 308 14.73 13.40 -20.39
CA PHE A 308 13.74 12.96 -21.37
C PHE A 308 13.75 13.88 -22.60
N GLU A 309 13.28 13.35 -23.72
CA GLU A 309 12.98 14.07 -24.95
C GLU A 309 11.46 14.29 -25.04
N SER A 310 11.03 15.52 -25.32
CA SER A 310 9.62 15.81 -25.58
C SER A 310 9.28 15.42 -27.02
N THR A 311 8.26 14.58 -27.20
CA THR A 311 7.79 14.16 -28.53
C THR A 311 6.55 14.93 -29.01
N SER A 312 6.06 15.84 -28.17
CA SER A 312 4.91 16.71 -28.41
C SER A 312 5.17 18.08 -27.81
N GLN A 313 4.39 19.09 -28.20
CA GLN A 313 4.39 20.37 -27.49
C GLN A 313 3.83 20.17 -26.07
N ALA A 314 4.49 20.73 -25.06
CA ALA A 314 4.10 20.55 -23.66
C ALA A 314 4.48 21.76 -22.80
N VAL A 315 3.81 21.93 -21.66
CA VAL A 315 4.27 22.81 -20.59
C VAL A 315 4.54 21.95 -19.37
N ILE A 316 5.75 22.07 -18.83
CA ILE A 316 6.16 21.36 -17.61
C ILE A 316 6.40 22.35 -16.46
N ALA A 317 6.34 21.86 -15.23
CA ALA A 317 6.85 22.57 -14.06
C ALA A 317 7.63 21.62 -13.16
N CYS A 318 8.75 22.11 -12.63
CA CYS A 318 9.54 21.44 -11.61
C CYS A 318 9.50 22.24 -10.31
N THR A 319 9.12 21.60 -9.22
CA THR A 319 9.01 22.19 -7.87
C THR A 319 9.73 21.32 -6.84
N GLY A 320 9.81 21.80 -5.60
CA GLY A 320 10.56 21.14 -4.52
C GLY A 320 12.02 21.58 -4.48
N ALA A 321 12.93 20.65 -4.19
CA ALA A 321 14.36 20.95 -4.03
C ALA A 321 14.97 21.58 -5.31
N PRO A 322 15.61 22.76 -5.21
CA PRO A 322 16.25 23.40 -6.36
C PRO A 322 17.33 22.51 -7.01
N CYS A 323 17.26 22.35 -8.33
CA CYS A 323 18.33 21.79 -9.15
C CYS A 323 18.51 22.60 -10.43
N PRO A 324 19.71 22.57 -11.04
CA PRO A 324 19.89 22.99 -12.42
C PRO A 324 18.97 22.16 -13.33
N ILE A 325 18.33 22.82 -14.29
CA ILE A 325 17.58 22.17 -15.36
C ILE A 325 18.13 22.73 -16.67
N THR A 326 18.47 21.85 -17.60
CA THR A 326 18.93 22.24 -18.93
C THR A 326 17.90 21.79 -19.95
N VAL A 327 17.54 22.67 -20.87
CA VAL A 327 16.74 22.35 -22.05
C VAL A 327 17.62 22.55 -23.28
N GLU A 328 17.87 21.46 -24.01
CA GLU A 328 18.52 21.49 -25.32
C GLU A 328 17.43 21.48 -26.38
N ASP A 329 17.36 22.52 -27.23
CA ASP A 329 16.39 22.57 -28.32
C ASP A 329 16.75 21.61 -29.46
N ALA A 330 15.82 21.36 -30.38
CA ALA A 330 16.07 20.51 -31.56
C ALA A 330 17.21 20.98 -32.49
N LYS A 331 17.74 22.20 -32.28
CA LYS A 331 18.89 22.77 -33.02
C LYS A 331 20.20 22.67 -32.22
N GLY A 332 20.19 22.11 -31.02
CA GLY A 332 21.33 21.94 -30.13
C GLY A 332 21.64 23.17 -29.25
N HIS A 333 20.74 24.15 -29.15
CA HIS A 333 20.94 25.28 -28.24
C HIS A 333 20.55 24.89 -26.82
N ASN A 334 21.48 25.12 -25.88
CA ASN A 334 21.26 24.85 -24.47
C ASN A 334 20.78 26.09 -23.71
N THR A 335 19.64 25.96 -23.03
CA THR A 335 19.11 26.95 -22.10
C THR A 335 19.16 26.40 -20.68
N GLU A 336 19.82 27.12 -19.77
CA GLU A 336 19.81 26.79 -18.34
C GLU A 336 18.62 27.49 -17.66
N ILE A 337 17.76 26.69 -17.03
CA ILE A 337 16.65 27.18 -16.22
C ILE A 337 17.12 27.29 -14.78
N THR A 338 17.36 28.51 -14.34
CA THR A 338 17.94 28.83 -13.02
C THR A 338 16.90 29.04 -11.91
N GLN A 339 15.62 29.10 -12.27
CA GLN A 339 14.50 29.30 -11.34
C GLN A 339 13.51 28.14 -11.46
N THR A 340 13.33 27.39 -10.37
CA THR A 340 12.25 26.39 -10.24
C THR A 340 10.91 27.08 -9.95
N HIS A 341 9.81 26.33 -9.90
CA HIS A 341 8.46 26.84 -9.64
C HIS A 341 7.94 27.81 -10.72
N ARG A 342 8.31 27.57 -11.98
CA ARG A 342 7.82 28.30 -13.16
C ARG A 342 7.46 27.32 -14.28
N PRO A 343 6.53 27.70 -15.17
CA PRO A 343 6.24 26.89 -16.35
C PRO A 343 7.43 26.95 -17.32
N ILE A 344 7.76 25.82 -17.93
CA ILE A 344 8.75 25.67 -18.99
C ILE A 344 8.01 25.10 -20.19
N ALA A 345 7.95 25.88 -21.28
CA ALA A 345 7.39 25.42 -22.55
C ALA A 345 8.42 24.53 -23.25
N LEU A 346 7.95 23.44 -23.84
CA LEU A 346 8.73 22.48 -24.60
C LEU A 346 8.11 22.29 -25.97
N GLU A 347 8.96 22.22 -26.98
CA GLU A 347 8.62 21.83 -28.34
C GLU A 347 9.02 20.37 -28.62
N PRO A 348 8.43 19.73 -29.64
CA PRO A 348 8.88 18.41 -30.07
C PRO A 348 10.38 18.42 -30.44
N GLY A 349 11.14 17.48 -29.88
CA GLY A 349 12.59 17.35 -30.03
C GLY A 349 13.41 17.97 -28.90
N ASP A 350 12.79 18.77 -28.01
CA ASP A 350 13.51 19.35 -26.88
C ASP A 350 13.92 18.26 -25.87
N VAL A 351 15.18 18.32 -25.41
CA VAL A 351 15.72 17.41 -24.40
C VAL A 351 15.88 18.15 -23.07
N VAL A 352 15.21 17.64 -22.04
CA VAL A 352 15.27 18.19 -20.68
C VAL A 352 16.14 17.30 -19.81
N THR A 353 17.12 17.90 -19.12
CA THR A 353 18.00 17.23 -18.16
C THR A 353 17.93 17.88 -16.79
N PHE A 354 17.70 17.07 -15.76
CA PHE A 354 17.69 17.51 -14.35
C PHE A 354 19.04 17.24 -13.70
N GLY A 355 19.72 18.30 -13.26
CA GLY A 355 20.98 18.21 -12.53
C GLY A 355 20.83 17.75 -11.08
N GLN A 356 21.97 17.64 -10.38
CA GLN A 356 21.97 17.31 -8.95
C GLN A 356 21.37 18.47 -8.12
N PRO A 357 20.61 18.17 -7.05
CA PRO A 357 20.13 19.20 -6.13
C PRO A 357 21.31 19.88 -5.43
N ARG A 358 21.22 21.21 -5.22
CA ARG A 358 22.27 21.95 -4.50
C ARG A 358 22.15 21.82 -2.98
N THR A 359 20.94 21.60 -2.46
CA THR A 359 20.64 21.37 -1.04
C THR A 359 19.44 20.42 -0.90
N GLY A 360 19.47 19.59 0.14
CA GLY A 360 18.44 18.57 0.40
C GLY A 360 18.58 17.31 -0.45
N ILE A 361 18.19 16.15 0.12
CA ILE A 361 17.93 14.90 -0.61
C ILE A 361 16.48 14.91 -1.19
N SER A 362 15.71 15.96 -0.87
CA SER A 362 14.26 16.02 -0.98
C SER A 362 13.75 15.84 -2.42
N THR A 363 12.63 15.12 -2.49
CA THR A 363 11.85 14.81 -3.68
C THR A 363 11.45 16.05 -4.47
N ARG A 364 11.50 15.94 -5.80
CA ARG A 364 10.95 16.91 -6.75
C ARG A 364 9.67 16.36 -7.32
N SER A 365 8.70 17.23 -7.52
CA SER A 365 7.52 16.88 -8.31
C SER A 365 7.61 17.56 -9.66
N TRP A 366 7.39 16.76 -10.69
CA TRP A 366 7.34 17.17 -12.08
C TRP A 366 5.94 16.90 -12.60
N ALA A 367 5.25 17.95 -13.04
CA ALA A 367 3.95 17.85 -13.69
C ALA A 367 4.06 18.40 -15.11
N ALA A 368 3.29 17.79 -16.02
CA ALA A 368 3.15 18.24 -17.38
C ALA A 368 1.67 18.45 -17.69
N SER A 369 1.39 19.41 -18.58
CA SER A 369 0.09 19.57 -19.21
C SER A 369 0.26 19.91 -20.68
N VAL A 370 -0.82 19.75 -21.43
CA VAL A 370 -0.90 20.15 -22.84
C VAL A 370 -1.28 21.63 -22.85
N PRO A 371 -0.74 22.45 -23.75
CA PRO A 371 -1.23 23.80 -23.96
C PRO A 371 -2.61 23.77 -24.66
N THR A 372 -3.67 23.37 -23.97
CA THR A 372 -5.04 23.42 -24.51
C THR A 372 -5.98 24.38 -23.78
N HIS A 373 -5.54 25.12 -22.77
CA HIS A 373 -6.36 26.14 -22.08
C HIS A 373 -5.69 27.51 -21.89
N TRP A 374 -4.69 27.84 -22.70
CA TRP A 374 -4.27 29.23 -22.83
C TRP A 374 -5.18 29.89 -23.86
N LEU A 375 -6.24 30.57 -23.39
CA LEU A 375 -6.93 31.58 -24.19
C LEU A 375 -5.86 32.47 -24.85
N PRO A 376 -5.94 32.72 -26.17
CA PRO A 376 -4.93 33.52 -26.84
C PRO A 376 -4.87 34.88 -26.15
N TRP A 377 -3.68 35.25 -25.66
CA TRP A 377 -3.41 36.61 -25.22
C TRP A 377 -3.58 37.52 -26.44
N GLY A 378 -4.77 38.11 -26.56
CA GLY A 378 -5.01 39.22 -27.47
C GLY A 378 -4.08 40.38 -27.11
N PRO A 379 -3.68 41.21 -28.09
CA PRO A 379 -2.69 42.25 -27.88
C PRO A 379 -3.23 43.28 -26.88
N VAL A 380 -2.69 43.28 -25.66
CA VAL A 380 -2.77 44.44 -24.78
C VAL A 380 -1.79 45.45 -25.33
N LEU A 381 -2.29 46.39 -26.12
CA LEU A 381 -1.77 47.76 -26.24
C LEU A 381 -2.68 48.59 -27.16
N SER A 382 -3.37 49.57 -26.58
CA SER A 382 -3.47 50.91 -27.19
C SER A 382 -3.74 51.97 -26.11
N PRO A 383 -3.25 53.21 -26.31
CA PRO A 383 -3.01 54.17 -25.25
C PRO A 383 -4.14 55.21 -25.12
N LEU A 384 -4.24 55.79 -23.90
CA LEU A 384 -4.76 57.12 -23.56
C LEU A 384 -6.13 57.56 -24.12
N GLY A 385 -7.06 57.83 -23.20
CA GLY A 385 -8.25 58.63 -23.45
C GLY A 385 -8.99 58.96 -22.15
N LEU A 386 -8.56 60.04 -21.49
CA LEU A 386 -9.36 60.75 -20.48
C LEU A 386 -10.64 61.30 -21.11
N PRO A 387 -11.69 61.49 -20.31
CA PRO A 387 -12.36 62.79 -20.25
C PRO A 387 -11.92 63.60 -19.03
#